data_AF-A0A7C5W3S8-F1
#
_entry.id   AF-A0A7C5W3S8-F1
#
_cell.length_a   1.000
_cell.length_b   1.000
_cell.length_c   1.000
_cell.angle_alpha   90.00
_cell.angle_beta   90.00
_cell.angle_gamma   90.00
#
_symmetry.space_group_name_H-M   'P 1'
#
loop_
_entity.id
_entity.type
_entity.pdbx_description
1 polymer ?
#
loop_
_entity_poly.entity_id
_entity_poly.type
_entity_poly.pdbx_seq_one_letter_code
_entity_poly.pdbx_strand_id
1 'polypeptide(L)'
;FETFDVDLVVVAVGNRPNPLIPQTTAGLKIGRHGTIEADEQGRTSRRGVFAGGDIVTGAATVIEAMGAGRRAAAAIDAFINNPARPWPET
;
A
#
# COMPACT_ATOMS: atom_id res chain seq x y z
N PHE A 1 15.52 -36.43 1.53
CA PHE A 1 14.45 -35.66 0.88
C PHE A 1 13.46 -36.65 0.32
N GLU A 2 12.18 -36.45 0.57
CA GLU A 2 11.09 -37.28 0.06
C GLU A 2 10.54 -36.63 -1.21
N THR A 3 10.26 -37.42 -2.24
CA THR A 3 9.78 -36.94 -3.53
C THR A 3 8.37 -37.42 -3.78
N PHE A 4 7.53 -36.54 -4.31
CA PHE A 4 6.16 -36.85 -4.69
C PHE A 4 6.05 -36.83 -6.22
N ASP A 5 5.42 -37.86 -6.79
CA ASP A 5 5.12 -37.92 -8.22
C ASP A 5 3.81 -37.16 -8.51
N VAL A 6 3.87 -36.14 -9.38
CA VAL A 6 2.74 -35.23 -9.66
C VAL A 6 2.77 -34.76 -11.12
N ASP A 7 1.59 -34.60 -11.71
CA ASP A 7 1.45 -34.09 -13.08
C ASP A 7 1.47 -32.54 -13.16
N LEU A 8 1.11 -31.85 -12.07
CA LEU A 8 1.00 -30.39 -12.01
C LEU A 8 1.32 -29.84 -10.61
N VAL A 9 2.00 -28.69 -10.56
CA VAL A 9 2.24 -27.92 -9.34
C VAL A 9 1.69 -26.51 -9.50
N VAL A 10 0.91 -26.04 -8.51
CA VAL A 10 0.42 -24.66 -8.43
C VAL A 10 1.11 -23.97 -7.25
N VAL A 11 1.87 -22.92 -7.55
CA VAL A 11 2.58 -22.14 -6.53
C VAL A 11 1.68 -21.03 -6.00
N ALA A 12 1.13 -21.21 -4.80
CA ALA A 12 0.22 -20.27 -4.13
C ALA A 12 0.77 -19.80 -2.77
N VAL A 13 2.07 -19.50 -2.69
CA VAL A 13 2.78 -19.11 -1.44
C VAL A 13 2.72 -17.61 -1.12
N GLY A 14 1.76 -16.89 -1.70
CA GLY A 14 1.57 -15.45 -1.52
C GLY A 14 2.15 -14.59 -2.64
N ASN A 15 1.92 -13.27 -2.51
CA ASN A 15 2.30 -12.25 -3.48
C ASN A 15 3.21 -11.18 -2.84
N ARG A 16 3.78 -10.30 -3.68
CA ARG A 16 4.55 -9.13 -3.25
C ARG A 16 4.13 -7.89 -4.03
N PRO A 17 4.26 -6.69 -3.44
CA PRO A 17 4.07 -5.43 -4.16
C PRO A 17 4.93 -5.31 -5.42
N ASN A 18 4.39 -4.67 -6.46
CA ASN A 18 5.13 -4.38 -7.68
C ASN A 18 6.18 -3.28 -7.42
N PRO A 19 7.48 -3.54 -7.65
CA PRO A 19 8.55 -2.59 -7.33
C PRO A 19 8.59 -1.36 -8.25
N LEU A 20 7.86 -1.37 -9.37
CA LEU A 20 7.91 -0.28 -10.35
C LEU A 20 7.48 1.07 -9.76
N ILE A 21 6.39 1.09 -8.98
CA ILE A 21 5.86 2.32 -8.38
C ILE A 21 6.88 2.98 -7.45
N PRO A 22 7.42 2.30 -6.42
CA PRO A 22 8.40 2.93 -5.54
C PRO A 22 9.73 3.28 -6.25
N GLN A 23 10.13 2.52 -7.28
CA GLN A 23 11.34 2.85 -8.06
C GLN A 23 11.19 4.09 -8.94
N THR A 24 9.98 4.38 -9.42
CA THR A 24 9.71 5.50 -10.36
C THR A 24 9.11 6.72 -9.67
N THR A 25 8.76 6.61 -8.39
CA THR A 25 8.06 7.66 -7.62
C THR A 25 8.98 8.24 -6.56
N ALA A 26 9.79 9.24 -6.94
CA ALA A 26 10.68 9.92 -6.01
C ALA A 26 9.93 10.49 -4.79
N GLY A 27 10.52 10.36 -3.60
CA GLY A 27 9.94 10.83 -2.34
C GLY A 27 8.86 9.91 -1.75
N LEU A 28 8.65 8.71 -2.29
CA LEU A 28 7.76 7.69 -1.73
C LEU A 28 8.56 6.68 -0.88
N LYS A 29 8.34 6.68 0.44
CA LYS A 29 8.95 5.73 1.36
C LYS A 29 8.27 4.36 1.27
N ILE A 30 9.07 3.32 1.43
CA ILE A 30 8.63 1.93 1.41
C ILE A 30 9.11 1.21 2.66
N GLY A 31 8.24 0.33 3.16
CA GLY A 31 8.57 -0.57 4.25
C GLY A 31 9.42 -1.76 3.78
N ARG A 32 9.88 -2.56 4.74
CA ARG A 32 10.76 -3.72 4.53
C ARG A 32 10.23 -4.74 3.52
N HIS A 33 8.91 -4.84 3.35
CA HIS A 33 8.26 -5.82 2.48
C HIS A 33 7.86 -5.24 1.11
N GLY A 34 8.33 -4.04 0.76
CA GLY A 34 8.00 -3.35 -0.49
C GLY A 34 6.62 -2.69 -0.48
N THR A 35 5.94 -2.67 0.67
CA THR A 35 4.70 -1.91 0.89
C THR A 35 5.00 -0.42 1.01
N ILE A 36 4.01 0.41 0.72
CA ILE A 36 4.10 1.87 0.85
C ILE A 36 3.86 2.24 2.32
N GLU A 37 4.72 3.10 2.88
CA GLU A 37 4.49 3.68 4.19
C GLU A 37 3.41 4.76 4.09
N ALA A 38 2.34 4.59 4.87
CA ALA A 38 1.24 5.53 4.95
C ALA A 38 0.70 5.61 6.39
N ASP A 39 0.18 6.78 6.77
CA ASP A 39 -0.47 6.94 8.06
C ASP A 39 -1.90 6.37 8.09
N GLU A 40 -2.59 6.51 9.23
CA GLU A 40 -3.96 6.00 9.41
C GLU A 40 -4.99 6.58 8.43
N GLN A 41 -4.71 7.78 7.90
CA GLN A 41 -5.53 8.48 6.92
C GLN A 41 -5.11 8.15 5.47
N GLY A 42 -4.09 7.31 5.30
CA GLY A 42 -3.56 6.90 4.01
C GLY A 42 -2.58 7.90 3.40
N ARG A 43 -2.11 8.91 4.12
CA ARG A 43 -1.12 9.87 3.60
C ARG A 43 0.25 9.23 3.55
N THR A 44 0.93 9.34 2.40
CA THR A 44 2.30 8.82 2.21
C THR A 44 3.34 9.90 2.43
N SER A 45 4.63 9.56 2.39
CA SER A 45 5.74 10.52 2.47
C SER A 45 5.76 11.53 1.32
N ARG A 46 5.11 11.22 0.19
CA ARG A 46 5.00 12.12 -0.96
C ARG A 46 3.72 12.95 -0.82
N ARG A 47 3.89 14.27 -0.69
CA ARG A 47 2.77 15.20 -0.55
C ARG A 47 1.75 15.07 -1.68
N GLY A 48 0.47 14.95 -1.30
CA GLY A 48 -0.65 14.76 -2.23
C GLY A 48 -0.82 13.34 -2.75
N VAL A 49 0.01 12.39 -2.32
CA VAL A 49 -0.11 10.96 -2.66
C VAL A 49 -0.63 10.19 -1.46
N PHE A 50 -1.63 9.36 -1.71
CA PHE A 50 -2.31 8.54 -0.72
C PHE A 50 -2.24 7.06 -1.10
N ALA A 51 -2.27 6.17 -0.11
CA ALA A 51 -2.25 4.72 -0.29
C ALA A 51 -3.15 4.02 0.74
N GLY A 52 -3.65 2.84 0.39
CA GLY A 52 -4.50 2.02 1.27
C GLY A 52 -4.71 0.61 0.73
N GLY A 53 -5.15 -0.30 1.59
CA GLY A 53 -5.28 -1.74 1.29
C GLY A 53 -3.93 -2.46 1.34
N ASP A 54 -3.85 -3.60 0.65
CA ASP A 54 -2.69 -4.52 0.71
C ASP A 54 -1.35 -3.87 0.36
N ILE A 55 -1.36 -2.78 -0.43
CA ILE A 55 -0.14 -2.05 -0.76
C ILE A 55 0.48 -1.36 0.46
N VAL A 56 -0.29 -1.14 1.53
CA VAL A 56 0.16 -0.59 2.81
C VAL A 56 0.36 -1.70 3.84
N THR A 57 -0.63 -2.59 3.98
CA THR A 57 -0.67 -3.60 5.06
C THR A 57 0.01 -4.93 4.73
N GLY A 58 0.28 -5.19 3.45
CA GLY A 58 0.49 -6.57 2.96
C GLY A 58 -0.84 -7.32 2.82
N ALA A 59 -0.78 -8.60 2.44
CA ALA A 59 -1.97 -9.42 2.18
C ALA A 59 -2.98 -9.35 3.34
N ALA A 60 -4.13 -8.75 3.06
CA ALA A 60 -5.17 -8.45 4.04
C ALA A 60 -6.56 -8.82 3.49
N THR A 61 -7.62 -8.35 4.15
CA THR A 61 -8.99 -8.62 3.73
C THR A 61 -9.59 -7.52 2.87
N VAL A 62 -10.59 -7.86 2.06
CA VAL A 62 -11.34 -6.89 1.24
C VAL A 62 -11.98 -5.80 2.09
N ILE A 63 -12.47 -6.13 3.29
CA ILE A 63 -13.11 -5.15 4.18
C ILE A 63 -12.12 -4.11 4.72
N GLU A 64 -10.88 -4.51 5.01
CA GLU A 64 -9.81 -3.61 5.44
C GLU A 64 -9.39 -2.68 4.30
N ALA A 65 -9.25 -3.21 3.08
CA ALA A 65 -8.97 -2.41 1.89
C ALA A 65 -10.08 -1.37 1.62
N MET A 66 -11.36 -1.77 1.72
CA MET A 66 -12.50 -0.85 1.59
C MET A 66 -12.50 0.23 2.67
N GLY A 67 -12.20 -0.13 3.92
CA GLY A 67 -12.08 0.81 5.03
C GLY A 67 -10.94 1.81 4.82
N ALA A 68 -9.77 1.34 4.37
CA ALA A 68 -8.64 2.19 4.03
C ALA A 68 -8.98 3.16 2.90
N GLY A 69 -9.66 2.69 1.85
CA GLY A 69 -10.13 3.52 0.73
C GLY A 69 -11.06 4.66 1.18
N ARG A 70 -12.02 4.37 2.08
CA ARG A 70 -12.91 5.40 2.63
C ARG A 70 -12.16 6.47 3.44
N ARG A 71 -11.19 6.06 4.27
CA ARG A 71 -10.35 7.00 5.04
C ARG A 71 -9.49 7.87 4.13
N ALA A 72 -8.84 7.26 3.14
CA ALA A 72 -8.03 7.97 2.15
C ALA A 72 -8.88 8.97 1.34
N ALA A 73 -10.10 8.60 0.92
CA ALA A 73 -10.99 9.50 0.20
C ALA A 73 -11.37 10.74 1.03
N ALA A 74 -11.71 10.58 2.31
CA ALA A 74 -12.00 11.70 3.21
C ALA A 74 -10.77 12.60 3.43
N ALA A 75 -9.57 12.01 3.50
CA ALA A 75 -8.33 12.76 3.62
C ALA A 75 -7.94 13.52 2.34
N ILE A 76 -8.23 12.94 1.17
CA ILE A 76 -8.07 13.58 -0.14
C ILE A 76 -9.00 14.79 -0.25
N ASP A 77 -10.28 14.65 0.12
CA ASP A 77 -11.24 15.77 0.11
C ASP A 77 -10.76 16.91 1.01
N ALA A 78 -10.35 16.60 2.24
CA ALA A 78 -9.79 17.60 3.15
C ALA A 78 -8.52 18.27 2.61
N PHE A 79 -7.67 17.54 1.88
CA PHE A 79 -6.46 18.08 1.26
C PHE A 79 -6.77 19.01 0.08
N ILE A 80 -7.72 18.65 -0.78
CA ILE A 80 -8.11 19.48 -1.93
C ILE A 80 -8.76 20.79 -1.44
N ASN A 81 -9.59 20.71 -0.39
CA ASN A 81 -10.24 21.88 0.20
C ASN A 81 -9.27 22.79 0.99
N ASN A 82 -8.17 22.24 1.51
CA ASN A 82 -7.12 23.03 2.15
C ASN A 82 -5.71 22.46 1.84
N PRO A 83 -5.13 22.80 0.68
CA PRO A 83 -3.85 22.26 0.29
C PRO A 83 -2.71 22.71 1.22
N ALA A 84 -2.80 23.90 1.80
CA ALA A 84 -1.75 24.44 2.68
C ALA A 84 -1.63 23.70 4.03
N ARG A 85 -2.50 22.72 4.31
CA ARG A 85 -2.44 21.91 5.52
C ARG A 85 -1.06 21.23 5.66
N PRO A 86 -0.48 21.21 6.89
CA PRO A 86 0.74 20.48 7.17
C PRO A 86 0.66 19.01 6.75
N TRP A 87 1.74 18.52 6.16
CA TRP A 87 1.87 17.13 5.72
C TRP A 87 2.63 16.32 6.78
N PRO A 88 2.19 15.10 7.12
CA PRO A 88 2.87 14.30 8.12
C PRO A 88 4.27 13.88 7.64
N GLU A 89 5.21 13.80 8.57
CA GLU A 89 6.50 13.14 8.35
C GLU A 89 6.30 11.62 8.49
N THR A 90 5.63 11.03 7.51
CA THR A 90 5.59 9.57 7.31
C THR A 90 6.87 9.14 6.63
#